data_AF-A0A8B8IH75-F1
#
_entry.id   AF-A0A8B8IH75-F1
#
_cell.length_a   1.000
_cell.length_b   1.000
_cell.length_c   1.000
_cell.angle_alpha   90.00
_cell.angle_beta   90.00
_cell.angle_gamma   90.00
#
_symmetry.space_group_name_H-M   'P 1'
#
loop_
_entity.id
_entity.type
_entity.pdbx_description
1 polymer ?
#
loop_
_entity_poly.entity_id
_entity_poly.type
_entity_poly.pdbx_seq_one_letter_code
_entity_poly.pdbx_strand_id
1 'polypeptide(L)'
;MSAMNVAEPWYLRVCDEFDAFCKKVDDRIDKQQLQLKACKKRNELENKLAQELTIKNELTQQLSELSRRGSELERVCAVFESRLTITDSDQHRLDNAKESYQLAKELTGIRLDFSAPPNIAKGYVKNEARRLLLPFEMESNSDALWDLVKTACDPTWPDKENHAPNKI
;
A
#
# COMPACT_ATOMS: atom_id res chain seq x y z
N MET A 1 77.22 -3.47 67.79
CA MET A 1 77.35 -4.60 66.84
C MET A 1 76.15 -5.49 67.00
N SER A 2 75.55 -5.86 65.87
CA SER A 2 74.16 -6.24 65.70
C SER A 2 73.71 -7.48 66.47
N ALA A 3 72.60 -7.36 67.19
CA ALA A 3 71.77 -8.50 67.57
C ALA A 3 71.03 -8.98 66.31
N MET A 4 71.60 -9.98 65.63
CA MET A 4 70.90 -10.70 64.58
C MET A 4 69.91 -11.66 65.24
N ASN A 5 68.64 -11.31 65.08
CA ASN A 5 67.46 -12.07 65.47
C ASN A 5 67.49 -13.42 64.70
N VAL A 6 67.89 -14.51 65.35
CA VAL A 6 67.91 -15.85 64.75
C VAL A 6 66.49 -16.41 64.83
N ALA A 7 65.74 -16.31 63.74
CA ALA A 7 64.41 -16.90 63.64
C ALA A 7 64.47 -18.41 63.92
N GLU A 8 63.63 -18.90 64.84
CA GLU A 8 63.61 -20.31 65.22
C GLU A 8 63.17 -21.20 64.04
N PRO A 9 63.87 -22.31 63.74
CA PRO A 9 63.64 -23.10 62.52
C PRO A 9 62.23 -23.69 62.35
N TRP A 10 61.50 -23.90 63.44
CA TRP A 10 60.13 -24.44 63.40
C TRP A 10 59.11 -23.41 62.94
N TYR A 11 59.32 -22.13 63.26
CA TYR A 11 58.45 -21.03 62.84
C TYR A 11 58.49 -20.83 61.33
N LEU A 12 59.68 -20.89 60.73
CA LEU A 12 59.85 -20.81 59.28
C LEU A 12 59.09 -21.92 58.54
N ARG A 13 59.11 -23.15 59.06
CA ARG A 13 58.37 -24.27 58.48
C ARG A 13 56.85 -24.06 58.54
N VAL A 14 56.34 -23.51 59.64
CA VAL A 14 54.90 -23.20 59.77
C VAL A 14 54.50 -22.08 58.80
N CYS A 15 55.34 -21.06 58.63
CA CYS A 15 55.12 -20.02 57.63
C CYS A 15 55.10 -20.59 56.20
N ASP A 16 56.05 -21.45 55.86
CA ASP A 16 56.11 -22.09 54.53
C ASP A 16 54.86 -22.95 54.24
N GLU A 17 54.37 -23.69 55.23
CA GLU A 17 53.14 -24.49 55.11
C GLU A 17 51.89 -23.62 54.96
N PHE A 18 51.82 -22.50 55.70
CA PHE A 18 50.73 -21.54 55.60
C PHE A 18 50.73 -20.83 54.24
N ASP A 19 51.89 -20.38 53.76
CA ASP A 19 52.05 -19.77 52.44
C ASP A 19 51.67 -20.75 51.32
N ALA A 20 52.07 -22.02 51.45
CA ALA A 20 51.68 -23.07 50.51
C ALA A 20 50.16 -23.34 50.52
N PHE A 21 49.51 -23.25 51.68
CA PHE A 21 48.07 -23.36 51.80
C PHE A 21 47.36 -22.16 51.16
N CYS A 22 47.78 -20.93 51.49
CA CYS A 22 47.26 -19.70 50.89
C CYS A 22 47.37 -19.75 49.36
N LYS A 23 48.53 -20.11 48.82
CA LYS A 23 48.74 -20.26 47.38
C LYS A 23 47.80 -21.28 46.75
N LYS A 24 47.55 -22.43 47.39
CA LYS A 24 46.58 -23.42 46.89
C LYS A 24 45.16 -22.89 46.88
N VAL A 25 44.78 -22.07 47.86
CA VAL A 25 43.46 -21.44 47.91
C VAL A 25 43.34 -20.40 46.80
N ASP A 26 44.34 -19.55 46.62
CA ASP A 26 44.39 -18.54 45.56
C ASP A 26 44.32 -19.18 44.18
N ASP A 27 45.13 -20.21 43.90
CA ASP A 27 45.11 -20.96 42.64
C ASP A 27 43.73 -21.57 42.36
N ARG A 28 43.01 -21.99 43.41
CA ARG A 28 41.66 -22.55 43.28
C ARG A 28 40.63 -21.47 43.01
N ILE A 29 40.74 -20.32 43.66
CA ILE A 29 39.89 -19.15 43.41
C ILE A 29 40.08 -18.67 41.97
N ASP A 30 41.32 -18.54 41.50
CA ASP A 30 41.63 -18.09 40.14
C ASP A 30 41.06 -19.04 39.08
N LYS A 31 41.20 -20.35 39.28
CA LYS A 31 40.58 -21.36 38.40
C LYS A 31 39.06 -21.23 38.36
N GLN A 32 38.42 -21.05 39.50
CA GLN A 32 36.96 -20.87 39.57
C GLN A 32 36.51 -19.56 38.90
N GLN A 33 37.26 -18.47 39.08
CA GLN A 33 36.96 -17.19 38.43
C GLN A 33 37.10 -17.29 36.90
N LEU A 34 38.13 -17.97 36.41
CA LEU A 34 38.33 -18.21 34.98
C LEU A 34 37.18 -19.05 34.39
N GLN A 35 36.77 -20.11 35.08
CA GLN A 35 35.63 -20.94 34.66
C GLN A 35 34.31 -20.16 34.64
N LEU A 36 34.07 -19.33 35.66
CA LEU A 36 32.90 -18.44 35.71
C LEU A 36 32.89 -17.44 34.55
N LYS A 37 34.03 -16.81 34.25
CA LYS A 37 34.15 -15.89 33.11
C LYS A 37 33.89 -16.60 31.78
N ALA A 38 34.45 -17.79 31.60
CA ALA A 38 34.22 -18.59 30.39
C ALA A 38 32.76 -19.02 30.24
N CYS A 39 32.12 -19.44 31.34
CA CYS A 39 30.71 -19.83 31.34
C CYS A 39 29.79 -18.64 31.02
N LYS A 40 30.04 -17.47 31.63
CA LYS A 40 29.30 -16.23 31.31
C LYS A 40 29.41 -15.86 29.85
N LYS A 41 30.64 -15.84 29.31
CA LYS A 41 30.87 -15.53 27.89
C LYS A 41 30.18 -16.53 26.97
N ARG A 42 30.18 -17.81 27.31
CA ARG A 42 29.48 -18.85 26.53
C ARG A 42 27.97 -18.61 26.54
N ASN A 43 27.36 -18.38 27.71
CA ASN A 43 25.93 -18.13 27.81
C ASN A 43 25.52 -16.85 27.06
N GLU A 44 26.34 -15.80 27.10
CA GLU A 44 26.10 -14.58 26.32
C GLU A 44 26.10 -14.85 24.81
N LEU A 45 27.05 -15.67 24.33
CA LEU A 45 27.11 -16.06 22.91
C LEU A 45 25.95 -16.97 22.51
N GLU A 46 25.58 -17.94 23.34
CA GLU A 46 24.43 -18.83 23.11
C GLU A 46 23.12 -18.04 23.05
N ASN A 47 22.94 -17.07 23.96
CA ASN A 47 21.77 -16.19 23.94
C ASN A 47 21.71 -15.31 22.69
N LYS A 48 22.83 -14.71 22.28
CA LYS A 48 22.90 -13.92 21.05
C LYS A 48 22.59 -14.77 19.83
N LEU A 49 23.15 -15.97 19.77
CA LEU A 49 22.89 -16.91 18.67
C LEU A 49 21.40 -17.29 18.59
N ALA A 50 20.76 -17.54 19.73
CA ALA A 50 19.32 -17.83 19.77
C ALA A 50 18.48 -16.66 19.25
N GLN A 51 18.81 -15.42 19.65
CA GLN A 51 18.14 -14.21 19.16
C GLN A 51 18.30 -14.04 17.65
N GLU A 52 19.51 -14.18 17.12
CA GLU A 52 19.78 -14.09 15.68
C GLU A 52 19.05 -15.17 14.88
N LEU A 53 18.95 -16.39 15.41
CA LEU A 53 18.19 -17.47 14.77
C LEU A 53 16.69 -17.17 14.71
N THR A 54 16.12 -16.59 15.76
CA THR A 54 14.72 -16.14 15.76
C THR A 54 14.49 -15.08 14.70
N ILE A 55 15.33 -14.03 14.67
CA ILE A 55 15.24 -12.95 13.68
C ILE A 55 15.38 -13.49 12.25
N LYS A 56 16.35 -14.38 12.02
CA LYS A 56 16.53 -15.03 10.71
C LYS A 56 15.26 -15.76 10.26
N ASN A 57 14.62 -16.51 11.14
CA ASN A 57 13.41 -17.25 10.81
C ASN A 57 12.26 -16.30 10.47
N GLU A 58 12.07 -15.24 11.24
CA GLU A 58 11.07 -14.20 10.97
C GLU A 58 11.29 -13.53 9.61
N LEU A 59 12.53 -13.12 9.31
CA LEU A 59 12.89 -12.52 8.02
C LEU A 59 12.69 -13.50 6.86
N THR A 60 13.02 -14.77 7.05
CA THR A 60 12.82 -15.80 6.02
C THR A 60 11.34 -15.99 5.71
N GLN A 61 10.49 -15.98 6.75
CA GLN A 61 9.04 -16.07 6.58
C GLN A 61 8.49 -14.84 5.86
N GLN A 62 8.89 -13.63 6.28
CA GLN A 62 8.49 -12.38 5.61
C GLN A 62 8.92 -12.36 4.14
N LEU A 63 10.15 -12.79 3.83
CA LEU A 63 10.63 -12.87 2.46
C LEU A 63 9.77 -13.83 1.63
N SER A 64 9.44 -15.00 2.15
CA SER A 64 8.58 -15.97 1.46
C SER A 64 7.19 -15.42 1.16
N GLU A 65 6.61 -14.66 2.09
CA GLU A 65 5.30 -14.05 1.92
C GLU A 65 5.34 -12.92 0.88
N LEU A 66 6.38 -12.08 0.92
CA LEU A 66 6.59 -11.01 -0.07
C LEU A 66 6.81 -11.59 -1.46
N SER A 67 7.60 -12.66 -1.61
CA SER A 67 7.79 -13.34 -2.89
C SER A 67 6.48 -13.92 -3.42
N ARG A 68 5.63 -14.49 -2.56
CA ARG A 68 4.30 -14.99 -2.95
C ARG A 68 3.38 -13.85 -3.40
N ARG A 69 3.36 -12.73 -2.68
CA ARG A 69 2.57 -11.54 -3.06
C ARG A 69 3.08 -10.93 -4.37
N GLY A 70 4.39 -10.91 -4.58
CA GLY A 70 5.02 -10.43 -5.80
C GLY A 70 4.62 -11.26 -7.02
N SER A 71 4.66 -12.58 -6.93
CA SER A 71 4.23 -13.45 -8.04
C SER A 71 2.73 -13.38 -8.31
N GLU A 72 1.92 -13.21 -7.27
CA GLU A 72 0.48 -12.98 -7.41
C GLU A 72 0.17 -11.66 -8.12
N LEU A 73 0.90 -10.59 -7.78
CA LEU A 73 0.80 -9.29 -8.44
C LEU A 73 1.20 -9.38 -9.92
N GLU A 74 2.35 -10.02 -10.21
CA GLU A 74 2.83 -10.21 -11.58
C GLU A 74 1.82 -10.98 -12.43
N ARG A 75 1.21 -12.03 -11.86
CA ARG A 75 0.13 -12.78 -12.52
C ARG A 75 -1.08 -11.89 -12.83
N VAL A 76 -1.51 -11.05 -11.88
CA VAL A 76 -2.64 -10.14 -12.08
C VAL A 76 -2.32 -9.08 -13.14
N CYS A 77 -1.13 -8.49 -13.10
CA CYS A 77 -0.66 -7.55 -14.12
C CYS A 77 -0.66 -8.19 -15.51
N ALA A 78 -0.13 -9.42 -15.65
CA ALA A 78 -0.15 -10.14 -16.91
C ALA A 78 -1.58 -10.43 -17.42
N VAL A 79 -2.54 -10.69 -16.52
CA VAL A 79 -3.96 -10.83 -16.89
C VAL A 79 -4.53 -9.50 -17.39
N PHE A 80 -4.18 -8.38 -16.77
CA PHE A 80 -4.62 -7.07 -17.24
C PHE A 80 -3.99 -6.70 -18.59
N GLU A 81 -2.69 -6.92 -18.78
CA GLU A 81 -2.01 -6.68 -20.05
C GLU A 81 -2.58 -7.53 -21.20
N SER A 82 -2.98 -8.77 -20.91
CA SER A 82 -3.56 -9.67 -21.92
C SER A 82 -5.05 -9.47 -22.19
N ARG A 83 -5.81 -8.87 -21.24
CA ARG A 83 -7.28 -8.69 -21.36
C ARG A 83 -7.75 -7.26 -21.54
N LEU A 84 -6.94 -6.24 -21.22
CA LEU A 84 -7.26 -4.82 -21.38
C LEU A 84 -6.55 -4.18 -22.58
N THR A 85 -6.11 -4.97 -23.55
CA THR A 85 -5.72 -4.39 -24.84
C THR A 85 -6.97 -3.87 -25.53
N ILE A 86 -7.09 -2.55 -25.65
CA ILE A 86 -7.99 -1.94 -26.63
C ILE A 86 -7.54 -2.49 -27.96
N THR A 87 -8.26 -3.48 -28.47
CA THR A 87 -7.97 -4.05 -29.78
C THR A 87 -8.27 -2.99 -30.83
N ASP A 88 -7.69 -3.09 -32.03
CA ASP A 88 -8.04 -2.19 -33.14
C ASP A 88 -9.56 -2.18 -33.38
N SER A 89 -10.24 -3.30 -33.10
CA SER A 89 -11.70 -3.40 -33.15
C SER A 89 -12.40 -2.51 -32.11
N ASP A 90 -11.90 -2.45 -30.87
CA ASP A 90 -12.46 -1.59 -29.84
C ASP A 90 -12.18 -0.11 -30.13
N GLN A 91 -11.02 0.21 -30.72
CA GLN A 91 -10.73 1.55 -31.21
C GLN A 91 -11.72 1.97 -32.31
N HIS A 92 -11.97 1.11 -33.30
CA HIS A 92 -12.98 1.36 -34.33
C HIS A 92 -14.40 1.53 -33.75
N ARG A 93 -14.75 0.75 -32.72
CA ARG A 93 -16.05 0.90 -32.04
C ARG A 93 -16.17 2.24 -31.32
N LEU A 94 -15.10 2.70 -30.67
CA LEU A 94 -15.05 4.00 -30.00
C LEU A 94 -15.15 5.15 -31.01
N ASP A 95 -14.43 5.07 -32.13
CA ASP A 95 -14.48 6.07 -33.19
C ASP A 95 -15.87 6.14 -33.82
N ASN A 96 -16.48 4.99 -34.13
CA ASN A 96 -17.85 4.93 -34.64
C ASN A 96 -18.87 5.49 -33.64
N ALA A 97 -18.71 5.22 -32.33
CA ALA A 97 -19.59 5.76 -31.30
C ALA A 97 -19.44 7.28 -31.17
N LYS A 98 -18.22 7.79 -31.26
CA LYS A 98 -17.92 9.23 -31.25
C LYS A 98 -18.51 9.94 -32.48
N GLU A 99 -18.34 9.37 -33.67
CA GLU A 99 -18.93 9.90 -34.90
C GLU A 99 -20.46 9.87 -34.84
N SER A 100 -21.05 8.76 -34.39
CA SER A 100 -22.50 8.62 -34.22
C SER A 100 -23.06 9.63 -33.23
N TYR A 101 -22.37 9.86 -32.10
CA TYR A 101 -22.75 10.89 -31.13
C TYR A 101 -22.68 12.28 -31.73
N GLN A 102 -21.60 12.61 -32.44
CA GLN A 102 -21.44 13.93 -33.06
C GLN A 102 -22.49 14.15 -34.15
N LEU A 103 -22.84 13.13 -34.93
CA LEU A 103 -23.94 13.20 -35.91
C LEU A 103 -25.29 13.41 -35.22
N ALA A 104 -25.62 12.60 -34.20
CA ALA A 104 -26.86 12.73 -33.45
C ALA A 104 -27.00 14.11 -32.80
N LYS A 105 -25.89 14.64 -32.27
CA LYS A 105 -25.77 15.97 -31.69
C LYS A 105 -26.10 17.08 -32.70
N GLU A 106 -25.64 16.97 -33.95
CA GLU A 106 -25.98 17.94 -35.00
C GLU A 106 -27.43 17.79 -35.50
N LEU A 107 -27.94 16.56 -35.61
CA LEU A 107 -29.30 16.31 -36.09
C LEU A 107 -30.40 16.70 -35.08
N THR A 108 -30.16 16.46 -33.80
CA THR A 108 -31.18 16.62 -32.74
C THR A 108 -30.99 17.88 -31.90
N GLY A 109 -29.79 18.48 -31.92
CA GLY A 109 -29.45 19.56 -31.02
C GLY A 109 -29.23 19.13 -29.56
N ILE A 110 -29.39 17.84 -29.21
CA ILE A 110 -29.19 17.34 -27.85
C ILE A 110 -27.71 17.45 -27.46
N ARG A 111 -27.43 17.88 -26.23
CA ARG A 111 -26.11 17.99 -25.61
C ARG A 111 -26.18 17.35 -24.23
N LEU A 112 -25.61 16.14 -24.09
CA LEU A 112 -25.64 15.39 -22.84
C LEU A 112 -24.53 15.83 -21.88
N ASP A 113 -24.86 15.84 -20.59
CA ASP A 113 -23.93 15.98 -19.48
C ASP A 113 -23.55 14.58 -18.96
N PHE A 114 -22.37 14.09 -19.37
CA PHE A 114 -21.87 12.77 -19.01
C PHE A 114 -21.37 12.67 -17.55
N SER A 115 -21.40 13.76 -16.79
CA SER A 115 -21.10 13.72 -15.34
C SER A 115 -22.27 13.21 -14.50
N ALA A 116 -23.47 13.14 -15.08
CA ALA A 116 -24.66 12.64 -14.40
C ALA A 116 -24.60 11.11 -14.16
N PRO A 117 -25.27 10.61 -13.09
CA PRO A 117 -25.43 9.17 -12.86
C PRO A 117 -26.09 8.46 -14.06
N PRO A 118 -25.75 7.19 -14.34
CA PRO A 118 -26.22 6.48 -15.55
C PRO A 118 -27.73 6.26 -15.63
N ASN A 119 -28.46 6.41 -14.52
CA ASN A 119 -29.92 6.35 -14.48
C ASN A 119 -30.61 7.69 -14.81
N ILE A 120 -29.85 8.78 -14.93
CA ILE A 120 -30.35 10.13 -15.18
C ILE A 120 -29.79 10.65 -16.51
N ALA A 121 -30.69 11.00 -17.42
CA ALA A 121 -30.34 11.76 -18.62
C ALA A 121 -30.40 13.25 -18.29
N LYS A 122 -29.23 13.90 -18.31
CA LYS A 122 -29.08 15.34 -18.05
C LYS A 122 -28.43 16.04 -19.24
N GLY A 123 -28.87 17.25 -19.54
CA GLY A 123 -28.31 18.00 -20.64
C GLY A 123 -29.15 19.20 -21.06
N TYR A 124 -29.01 19.58 -22.32
CA TYR A 124 -29.86 20.59 -22.95
C TYR A 124 -30.08 20.30 -24.43
N VAL A 125 -31.22 20.75 -24.97
CA VAL A 125 -31.53 20.74 -26.40
C VAL A 125 -31.26 22.14 -26.96
N LYS A 126 -30.38 22.23 -27.97
CA LYS A 126 -30.06 23.48 -28.68
C LYS A 126 -30.79 23.52 -30.01
N ASN A 127 -31.66 24.52 -30.19
CA ASN A 127 -32.27 24.84 -31.48
C ASN A 127 -31.67 26.15 -32.01
N GLU A 128 -30.82 26.05 -33.03
CA GLU A 128 -30.10 27.22 -33.58
C GLU A 128 -31.01 28.16 -34.37
N ALA A 129 -31.96 27.62 -35.12
CA ALA A 129 -32.90 28.42 -35.92
C ALA A 129 -33.69 29.40 -35.06
N ARG A 130 -33.98 28.99 -33.82
CA ARG A 130 -34.78 29.75 -32.85
C ARG A 130 -33.97 30.40 -31.73
N ARG A 131 -32.66 30.15 -31.71
CA ARG A 131 -31.74 30.56 -30.63
C ARG A 131 -32.24 30.11 -29.25
N LEU A 132 -32.81 28.90 -29.16
CA LEU A 132 -33.37 28.32 -27.95
C LEU A 132 -32.40 27.30 -27.33
N LEU A 133 -32.25 27.37 -26.01
CA LEU A 133 -31.57 26.37 -25.19
C LEU A 133 -32.55 25.85 -24.13
N LEU A 134 -32.90 24.57 -24.22
CA LEU A 134 -33.86 23.92 -23.33
C LEU A 134 -33.14 22.90 -22.44
N PRO A 135 -32.83 23.21 -21.16
CA PRO A 135 -32.20 22.26 -20.26
C PRO A 135 -33.18 21.17 -19.82
N PHE A 136 -32.65 19.98 -19.53
CA PHE A 136 -33.43 18.85 -19.02
C PHE A 136 -32.63 18.00 -18.03
N GLU A 137 -33.36 17.38 -17.12
CA GLU A 137 -32.88 16.36 -16.19
C GLU A 137 -34.05 15.41 -15.95
N MET A 138 -33.92 14.16 -16.39
CA MET A 138 -34.99 13.17 -16.34
C MET A 138 -34.44 11.75 -16.20
N GLU A 139 -35.27 10.81 -15.78
CA GLU A 139 -34.90 9.39 -15.84
C GLU A 139 -34.56 9.00 -17.28
N SER A 140 -33.60 8.09 -17.46
CA SER A 140 -33.13 7.66 -18.78
C SER A 140 -34.25 6.97 -19.59
N ASN A 141 -35.04 7.78 -20.30
CA ASN A 141 -36.17 7.36 -21.12
C ASN A 141 -36.09 8.05 -22.50
N SER A 142 -35.93 7.24 -23.55
CA SER A 142 -35.78 7.73 -24.92
C SER A 142 -37.01 8.48 -25.44
N ASP A 143 -38.22 8.02 -25.11
CA ASP A 143 -39.45 8.62 -25.64
C ASP A 143 -39.67 10.01 -25.06
N ALA A 144 -39.44 10.15 -23.76
CA ALA A 144 -39.56 11.42 -23.06
C ALA A 144 -38.54 12.47 -23.58
N LEU A 145 -37.33 12.03 -23.96
CA LEU A 145 -36.33 12.90 -24.57
C LEU A 145 -36.74 13.33 -25.98
N TRP A 146 -37.34 12.45 -26.79
CA TRP A 146 -37.84 12.81 -28.12
C TRP A 146 -39.01 13.79 -28.05
N ASP A 147 -39.90 13.64 -27.07
CA ASP A 147 -41.00 14.59 -26.86
C ASP A 147 -40.49 15.98 -26.44
N LEU A 148 -39.40 16.03 -25.66
CA LEU A 148 -38.71 17.29 -25.37
C LEU A 148 -38.13 17.95 -26.63
N VAL A 149 -37.54 17.18 -27.54
CA VAL A 149 -37.04 17.70 -28.82
C VAL A 149 -38.17 18.25 -29.68
N LYS A 150 -39.33 17.56 -29.75
CA LYS A 150 -40.51 18.08 -30.46
C LYS A 150 -40.96 19.42 -29.89
N THR A 151 -40.96 19.53 -28.57
CA THR A 151 -41.30 20.77 -27.86
C THR A 151 -40.36 21.91 -28.24
N ALA A 152 -39.04 21.66 -28.30
CA ALA A 152 -38.06 22.65 -28.74
C ALA A 152 -38.23 23.09 -30.21
N CYS A 153 -38.93 22.30 -31.02
CA CYS A 153 -39.24 22.57 -32.42
C CYS A 153 -40.65 23.17 -32.65
N ASP A 154 -41.47 23.34 -31.62
CA ASP A 154 -42.86 23.83 -31.76
C ASP A 154 -42.90 25.31 -32.23
N PRO A 155 -43.43 25.62 -33.42
CA PRO A 155 -43.47 26.98 -33.96
C PRO A 155 -44.20 27.99 -33.07
N THR A 156 -45.07 27.53 -32.18
CA THR A 156 -45.86 28.38 -31.27
C THR A 156 -45.11 28.77 -29.99
N TRP A 157 -43.92 28.18 -29.76
CA TRP A 157 -43.10 28.50 -28.61
C TRP A 157 -42.63 29.97 -28.67
N PRO A 158 -42.57 30.72 -27.56
CA PRO A 158 -42.06 32.08 -27.58
C PRO A 158 -40.56 32.08 -27.93
N ASP A 159 -40.22 32.68 -29.07
CA ASP A 159 -38.83 32.96 -29.43
C ASP A 159 -38.30 34.05 -28.48
N LYS A 160 -37.51 33.64 -27.46
CA LYS A 160 -36.53 34.44 -26.65
C LYS A 160 -36.51 34.17 -25.14
N GLU A 161 -37.06 33.07 -24.62
CA GLU A 161 -36.89 32.76 -23.19
C GLU A 161 -36.11 31.47 -22.96
N ASN A 162 -34.94 31.60 -22.34
CA ASN A 162 -34.22 30.50 -21.70
C ASN A 162 -35.09 29.99 -20.55
N HIS A 163 -36.05 29.13 -20.84
CA HIS A 163 -36.93 28.58 -19.81
C HIS A 163 -36.27 27.36 -19.18
N ALA A 164 -36.11 27.36 -17.86
CA ALA A 164 -35.80 26.16 -17.10
C ALA A 164 -37.11 25.45 -16.78
N PRO A 165 -37.45 24.32 -17.42
CA PRO A 165 -38.70 23.60 -17.14
C PRO A 165 -38.77 23.07 -15.69
N ASN A 166 -37.65 23.03 -14.97
CA ASN A 166 -37.55 22.50 -13.59
C ASN A 166 -37.78 23.56 -12.49
N LYS A 167 -38.60 24.61 -12.73
CA LYS A 167 -39.11 25.45 -11.63
C LYS A 167 -40.45 24.89 -11.12
N ILE A 168 -40.38 23.77 -10.39
CA ILE A 168 -41.38 23.37 -9.39
C ILE A 168 -40.59 22.96 -8.14
#